data_AF-A0A2D6TYX7-F1
#
_entry.id   AF-A0A2D6TYX7-F1
#
_cell.length_a   1.000
_cell.length_b   1.000
_cell.length_c   1.000
_cell.angle_alpha   90.00
_cell.angle_beta   90.00
_cell.angle_gamma   90.00
#
_symmetry.space_group_name_H-M   'P 1'
#
loop_
_entity.id
_entity.type
_entity.pdbx_description
1 polymer ?
#
loop_
_entity_poly.entity_id
_entity_poly.type
_entity_poly.pdbx_seq_one_letter_code
_entity_poly.pdbx_strand_id
1 'polypeptide(L)'
;MPDKAFLFLYPQPEIFKHELRSKDNHFKKKYNMALNRCIHERYRQKDFSINYAILNDCEISDIIELQHLDKVLKVGMDSTTHRTQVNKKYPYPNEDYIINQLGEIELLRIAGFHAYDCCDKIAKRAYEKGIDTLVDEDLTQFFQMIFQDKDFKYDSYPSVNPKKGLNKELWRNFLENRKDKPWFLQDFNW
;
A
#
# COMPACT_ATOMS: atom_id res chain seq x y z
N MET A 1 0.94 -12.81 21.45
CA MET A 1 1.68 -11.69 20.82
C MET A 1 0.64 -10.77 20.22
N PRO A 2 0.90 -9.46 20.08
CA PRO A 2 0.04 -8.55 19.32
C PRO A 2 -0.30 -9.15 17.96
N ASP A 3 -1.57 -9.21 17.58
CA ASP A 3 -1.95 -9.66 16.24
C ASP A 3 -1.58 -8.55 15.23
N LYS A 4 -0.73 -8.91 14.26
CA LYS A 4 -0.19 -7.98 13.25
C LYS A 4 -0.85 -8.23 11.90
N ALA A 5 -1.20 -7.16 11.20
CA ALA A 5 -1.75 -7.23 9.85
C ALA A 5 -0.98 -6.34 8.87
N PHE A 6 -0.70 -6.92 7.71
CA PHE A 6 -0.31 -6.18 6.53
C PHE A 6 -1.51 -6.12 5.59
N LEU A 7 -1.86 -4.92 5.14
CA LEU A 7 -2.97 -4.67 4.23
C LEU A 7 -2.46 -3.99 2.96
N PHE A 8 -2.53 -4.70 1.84
CA PHE A 8 -2.22 -4.15 0.53
C PHE A 8 -3.51 -3.75 -0.18
N LEU A 9 -3.67 -2.45 -0.41
CA LEU A 9 -4.87 -1.86 -0.99
C LEU A 9 -4.84 -1.89 -2.52
N TYR A 10 -5.88 -2.49 -3.09
CA TYR A 10 -6.21 -2.49 -4.51
C TYR A 10 -5.09 -3.00 -5.45
N PRO A 11 -4.51 -4.19 -5.22
CA PRO A 11 -3.58 -4.83 -6.15
C PRO A 11 -4.31 -5.42 -7.37
N GLN A 12 -5.08 -4.61 -8.08
CA GLN A 12 -5.92 -5.05 -9.20
C GLN A 12 -5.15 -4.96 -10.53
N PRO A 13 -5.42 -5.83 -11.52
CA PRO A 13 -4.72 -5.83 -12.80
C PRO A 13 -4.68 -4.47 -13.49
N GLU A 14 -5.78 -3.72 -13.43
CA GLU A 14 -5.94 -2.44 -14.12
C GLU A 14 -5.02 -1.35 -13.56
N ILE A 15 -4.80 -1.36 -12.24
CA ILE A 15 -3.90 -0.40 -11.59
C ILE A 15 -2.47 -0.67 -12.01
N PHE A 16 -2.02 -1.94 -11.93
CA PHE A 16 -0.67 -2.29 -12.39
C PHE A 16 -0.49 -2.08 -13.90
N LYS A 17 -1.52 -2.34 -14.72
CA LYS A 17 -1.49 -2.04 -16.16
C LYS A 17 -1.28 -0.56 -16.40
N HIS A 18 -1.87 0.32 -15.60
CA HIS A 18 -1.65 1.76 -15.68
C HIS A 18 -0.24 2.15 -15.19
N GLU A 19 0.13 1.74 -13.98
CA GLU A 19 1.41 2.07 -13.34
C GLU A 19 2.62 1.60 -14.17
N LEU A 20 2.51 0.44 -14.82
CA LEU A 20 3.59 -0.20 -15.58
C LEU A 20 3.43 -0.07 -17.10
N ARG A 21 2.51 0.79 -17.59
CA ARG A 21 2.15 0.89 -19.02
C ARG A 21 3.34 1.16 -19.96
N SER A 22 4.32 1.93 -19.50
CA SER A 22 5.50 2.34 -20.29
C SER A 22 6.73 1.48 -20.02
N LYS A 23 6.60 0.42 -19.24
CA LYS A 23 7.72 -0.43 -18.80
C LYS A 23 7.83 -1.67 -19.67
N ASP A 24 9.06 -2.07 -19.98
CA ASP A 24 9.34 -3.31 -20.71
C ASP A 24 9.09 -4.55 -19.83
N ASN A 25 9.14 -5.73 -20.46
CA ASN A 25 8.89 -7.00 -19.77
C ASN A 25 9.97 -7.33 -18.73
N HIS A 26 11.21 -6.88 -18.94
CA HIS A 26 12.30 -7.12 -17.99
C HIS A 26 12.09 -6.35 -16.70
N PHE A 27 11.70 -5.08 -16.81
CA PHE A 27 11.32 -4.24 -15.68
C PHE A 27 10.13 -4.83 -14.94
N LYS A 28 9.07 -5.22 -15.66
CA LYS A 28 7.86 -5.82 -15.05
C LYS A 28 8.18 -7.10 -14.28
N LYS A 29 9.03 -7.97 -14.83
CA LYS A 29 9.49 -9.18 -14.14
C LYS A 29 10.26 -8.86 -12.86
N LYS A 30 11.21 -7.91 -12.92
CA LYS A 30 11.95 -7.46 -11.73
C LYS A 30 11.04 -6.82 -10.70
N TYR A 31 10.08 -6.00 -11.12
CA TYR A 31 9.09 -5.36 -10.27
C TYR A 31 8.27 -6.41 -9.51
N ASN A 32 7.72 -7.41 -10.21
CA ASN A 32 6.97 -8.50 -9.59
C ASN A 32 7.81 -9.23 -8.53
N MET A 33 9.01 -9.70 -8.91
CA MET A 33 9.91 -10.39 -7.98
C MET A 33 10.25 -9.52 -6.75
N ALA A 34 10.56 -8.24 -6.97
CA ALA A 34 10.93 -7.32 -5.91
C ALA A 34 9.76 -7.04 -4.95
N LEU A 35 8.55 -6.83 -5.48
CA LEU A 35 7.35 -6.57 -4.69
C LEU A 35 7.01 -7.74 -3.77
N ASN A 36 6.94 -8.95 -4.33
CA ASN A 36 6.62 -10.15 -3.55
C ASN A 36 7.72 -10.48 -2.53
N ARG A 37 8.98 -10.23 -2.87
CA ARG A 37 10.09 -10.34 -1.92
C ARG A 37 9.94 -9.37 -0.76
N CYS A 38 9.57 -8.11 -1.01
CA CYS A 38 9.30 -7.14 0.06
C CYS A 38 8.15 -7.61 0.96
N ILE A 39 7.04 -8.07 0.38
CA ILE A 39 5.90 -8.58 1.16
C ILE A 39 6.32 -9.76 2.03
N HIS A 40 7.14 -10.65 1.48
CA HIS A 40 7.66 -11.81 2.21
C HIS A 40 8.58 -11.40 3.37
N GLU A 41 9.65 -10.65 3.09
CA GLU A 41 10.70 -10.33 4.07
C GLU A 41 10.25 -9.29 5.11
N ARG A 42 9.41 -8.32 4.73
CA ARG A 42 8.92 -7.28 5.66
C ARG A 42 7.80 -7.76 6.57
N TYR A 43 6.93 -8.64 6.06
CA TYR A 43 5.67 -8.95 6.72
C TYR A 43 5.50 -10.44 7.00
N ARG A 44 5.57 -11.31 5.99
CA ARG A 44 5.35 -12.76 6.21
C ARG A 44 6.34 -13.35 7.20
N GLN A 45 7.62 -13.04 7.06
CA GLN A 45 8.68 -13.51 7.96
C GLN A 45 8.64 -12.88 9.36
N LYS A 46 7.81 -11.85 9.57
CA LYS A 46 7.67 -11.12 10.84
C LYS A 46 6.30 -11.33 11.49
N ASP A 47 5.65 -12.43 11.13
CA ASP A 47 4.38 -12.91 11.66
C ASP A 47 3.19 -11.97 11.41
N PHE A 48 3.21 -11.24 10.30
CA PHE A 48 2.04 -10.49 9.85
C PHE A 48 1.08 -11.41 9.11
N SER A 49 -0.21 -11.30 9.42
CA SER A 49 -1.26 -11.76 8.50
C SER A 49 -1.22 -10.90 7.23
N ILE A 50 -1.26 -11.53 6.06
CA ILE A 50 -1.21 -10.83 4.76
C ILE A 50 -2.63 -10.71 4.21
N ASN A 51 -3.05 -9.49 3.94
CA ASN A 51 -4.40 -9.17 3.52
C ASN A 51 -4.35 -8.28 2.27
N TYR A 52 -5.16 -8.59 1.27
CA TYR A 52 -5.29 -7.85 0.02
C TYR A 52 -6.72 -7.34 -0.12
N ALA A 53 -6.93 -6.02 -0.08
CA ALA A 53 -8.26 -5.44 -0.25
C ALA A 53 -8.53 -5.11 -1.72
N ILE A 54 -9.64 -5.61 -2.25
CA ILE A 54 -10.07 -5.37 -3.64
C ILE A 54 -11.54 -4.99 -3.73
N LEU A 55 -11.89 -4.32 -4.82
CA LEU A 55 -13.29 -4.05 -5.17
C LEU A 55 -14.05 -5.37 -5.38
N ASN A 56 -15.36 -5.34 -5.14
CA ASN A 56 -16.20 -6.54 -5.05
C ASN A 56 -16.18 -7.37 -6.34
N ASP A 57 -16.19 -6.70 -7.48
CA ASP A 57 -16.21 -7.24 -8.84
C ASP A 57 -14.82 -7.39 -9.47
N CYS A 58 -13.75 -7.06 -8.74
CA CYS A 58 -12.38 -7.17 -9.23
C CYS A 58 -11.69 -8.46 -8.76
N GLU A 59 -10.65 -8.83 -9.50
CA GLU A 59 -9.70 -9.89 -9.16
C GLU A 59 -8.38 -9.29 -8.67
N ILE A 60 -7.58 -10.13 -8.01
CA ILE A 60 -6.20 -9.78 -7.67
C ILE A 60 -5.32 -9.93 -8.92
N SER A 61 -4.33 -9.05 -9.07
CA SER A 61 -3.36 -9.15 -10.17
C SER A 61 -2.46 -10.37 -10.01
N ASP A 62 -2.14 -10.98 -11.15
CA ASP A 62 -1.09 -11.99 -11.34
C ASP A 62 0.33 -11.52 -10.95
N ILE A 63 0.53 -10.22 -10.73
CA ILE A 63 1.75 -9.66 -10.14
C ILE A 63 1.88 -10.06 -8.67
N ILE A 64 0.79 -10.33 -7.97
CA ILE A 64 0.83 -10.78 -6.58
C ILE A 64 0.96 -12.30 -6.53
N GLU A 65 2.03 -12.78 -5.87
CA GLU A 65 2.21 -14.19 -5.55
C GLU A 65 1.43 -14.52 -4.27
N LEU A 66 0.15 -14.85 -4.45
CA LEU A 66 -0.73 -15.29 -3.37
C LEU A 66 -0.22 -16.59 -2.73
N GLN A 67 -0.20 -16.61 -1.40
CA GLN A 67 0.07 -17.77 -0.58
C GLN A 67 -1.21 -18.29 0.07
N HIS A 68 -1.22 -19.56 0.47
CA HIS A 68 -2.41 -20.24 1.00
C HIS A 68 -3.00 -19.62 2.28
N LEU A 69 -2.21 -18.87 3.06
CA LEU A 69 -2.66 -18.16 4.28
C LEU A 69 -3.03 -16.70 4.03
N ASP A 70 -2.77 -16.18 2.82
CA ASP A 70 -3.11 -14.81 2.49
C ASP A 70 -4.64 -14.68 2.35
N LYS A 71 -5.18 -13.53 2.78
CA LYS A 71 -6.60 -13.24 2.69
C LYS A 71 -6.88 -12.21 1.61
N VAL A 72 -7.93 -12.44 0.82
CA VAL A 72 -8.46 -11.45 -0.12
C VAL A 72 -9.76 -10.90 0.45
N LEU A 73 -9.77 -9.60 0.75
CA LEU A 73 -10.89 -8.89 1.36
C LEU A 73 -11.67 -8.14 0.29
N LYS A 74 -13.00 -8.23 0.37
CA LYS A 74 -13.89 -7.44 -0.46
C LYS A 74 -14.26 -6.16 0.28
N VAL A 75 -14.13 -5.01 -0.37
CA VAL A 75 -14.28 -3.70 0.28
C VAL A 75 -15.72 -3.21 0.38
N GLY A 76 -16.69 -3.98 -0.11
CA GLY A 76 -18.11 -3.61 -0.04
C GLY A 76 -18.54 -2.61 -1.12
N MET A 77 -17.73 -2.43 -2.16
CA MET A 77 -17.98 -1.51 -3.27
C MET A 77 -17.46 -2.11 -4.57
N ASP A 78 -18.22 -1.98 -5.65
CA ASP A 78 -17.81 -2.36 -7.00
C ASP A 78 -17.03 -1.24 -7.72
N SER A 79 -16.36 -1.61 -8.80
CA SER A 79 -15.54 -0.71 -9.62
C SER A 79 -16.31 0.40 -10.32
N THR A 80 -17.55 0.14 -10.73
CA THR A 80 -18.39 1.13 -11.41
C THR A 80 -18.81 2.23 -10.44
N THR A 81 -19.24 1.84 -9.24
CA THR A 81 -19.58 2.75 -8.15
C THR A 81 -18.36 3.59 -7.78
N HIS A 82 -17.21 2.97 -7.54
CA HIS A 82 -15.99 3.68 -7.15
C HIS A 82 -15.51 4.71 -8.19
N ARG A 83 -15.74 4.44 -9.48
CA ARG A 83 -15.34 5.31 -10.60
C ARG A 83 -16.42 6.29 -11.06
N THR A 84 -17.61 6.26 -10.45
CA THR A 84 -18.70 7.19 -10.78
C THR A 84 -18.76 8.31 -9.77
N GLN A 85 -18.63 9.56 -10.23
CA GLN A 85 -18.76 10.71 -9.34
C GLN A 85 -20.21 10.90 -8.88
N VAL A 86 -20.39 11.08 -7.57
CA VAL A 86 -21.63 11.51 -6.94
C VAL A 86 -21.38 12.89 -6.34
N ASN A 87 -22.14 13.90 -6.73
CA ASN A 87 -21.97 15.28 -6.27
C ASN A 87 -20.52 15.81 -6.44
N LYS A 88 -19.91 15.55 -7.61
CA LYS A 88 -18.53 15.93 -7.96
C LYS A 88 -17.43 15.28 -7.09
N LYS A 89 -17.75 14.18 -6.40
CA LYS A 89 -16.79 13.40 -5.60
C LYS A 89 -16.87 11.93 -5.95
N TYR A 90 -15.73 11.26 -6.01
CA TYR A 90 -15.69 9.80 -6.11
C TYR A 90 -16.03 9.19 -4.74
N PRO A 91 -16.92 8.18 -4.69
CA PRO A 91 -17.21 7.50 -3.44
C PRO A 91 -16.03 6.58 -3.06
N TYR A 92 -15.78 6.47 -1.75
CA TYR A 92 -14.78 5.57 -1.19
C TYR A 92 -15.47 4.43 -0.45
N PRO A 93 -14.87 3.22 -0.45
CA PRO A 93 -15.31 2.14 0.42
C PRO A 93 -15.29 2.56 1.90
N ASN A 94 -16.16 1.96 2.70
CA ASN A 94 -16.24 2.25 4.13
C ASN A 94 -15.00 1.72 4.85
N GLU A 95 -14.27 2.61 5.52
CA GLU A 95 -12.99 2.29 6.16
C GLU A 95 -13.15 1.33 7.34
N ASP A 96 -14.20 1.49 8.15
CA ASP A 96 -14.51 0.58 9.26
C ASP A 96 -14.84 -0.83 8.77
N TYR A 97 -15.58 -0.96 7.66
CA TYR A 97 -15.91 -2.24 7.05
C TYR A 97 -14.65 -3.00 6.60
N ILE A 98 -13.66 -2.30 6.05
CA ILE A 98 -12.38 -2.92 5.66
C ILE A 98 -11.57 -3.30 6.91
N ILE A 99 -11.43 -2.39 7.87
CA ILE A 99 -10.61 -2.63 9.08
C ILE A 99 -11.19 -3.77 9.92
N ASN A 100 -12.52 -3.84 10.08
CA ASN A 100 -13.17 -4.87 10.89
C ASN A 100 -12.99 -6.29 10.30
N GLN A 101 -12.73 -6.42 8.99
CA GLN A 101 -12.43 -7.72 8.36
C GLN A 101 -11.04 -8.26 8.75
N LEU A 102 -10.15 -7.42 9.26
CA LEU A 102 -8.82 -7.84 9.73
C LEU A 102 -8.89 -8.57 11.08
N GLY A 103 -10.02 -8.49 11.79
CA GLY A 103 -10.17 -8.99 13.15
C GLY A 103 -9.61 -8.01 14.19
N GLU A 104 -9.36 -8.51 15.39
CA GLU A 104 -8.69 -7.74 16.44
C GLU A 104 -7.18 -7.72 16.13
N ILE A 105 -6.64 -6.53 15.90
CA ILE A 105 -5.22 -6.32 15.60
C ILE A 105 -4.70 -5.13 16.41
N GLU A 106 -3.43 -5.21 16.81
CA GLU A 106 -2.77 -4.12 17.53
C GLU A 106 -1.84 -3.31 16.62
N LEU A 107 -1.36 -3.93 15.53
CA LEU A 107 -0.42 -3.34 14.59
C LEU A 107 -0.85 -3.56 13.14
N LEU A 108 -0.96 -2.46 12.40
CA LEU A 108 -1.34 -2.42 11.00
C LEU A 108 -0.24 -1.75 10.16
N ARG A 109 0.17 -2.41 9.08
CA ARG A 109 1.02 -1.82 8.03
C ARG A 109 0.26 -1.83 6.72
N ILE A 110 0.25 -0.69 6.04
CA ILE A 110 -0.58 -0.45 4.86
C ILE A 110 0.29 -0.15 3.66
N ALA A 111 -0.01 -0.77 2.53
CA ALA A 111 0.62 -0.51 1.24
C ALA A 111 -0.45 -0.47 0.14
N GLY A 112 -0.02 -0.24 -1.11
CA GLY A 112 -0.90 -0.27 -2.28
C GLY A 112 -1.24 1.11 -2.84
N PHE A 113 -2.40 1.23 -3.47
CA PHE A 113 -2.68 2.33 -4.39
C PHE A 113 -3.90 3.17 -3.99
N HIS A 114 -3.85 4.50 -3.93
CA HIS A 114 -2.67 5.37 -3.87
C HIS A 114 -2.34 5.77 -2.42
N ALA A 115 -1.08 6.09 -2.13
CA ALA A 115 -0.59 6.42 -0.79
C ALA A 115 -1.42 7.52 -0.12
N TYR A 116 -1.57 8.68 -0.77
CA TYR A 116 -2.19 9.87 -0.19
C TYR A 116 -3.70 9.95 -0.40
N ASP A 117 -4.32 8.82 -0.74
CA ASP A 117 -5.76 8.73 -0.95
C ASP A 117 -6.32 7.51 -0.20
N CYS A 118 -6.45 6.37 -0.87
CA CYS A 118 -6.90 5.12 -0.27
C CYS A 118 -6.09 4.69 0.96
N CYS A 119 -4.76 4.71 0.89
CA CYS A 119 -3.93 4.28 2.03
C CYS A 119 -4.05 5.26 3.19
N ASP A 120 -4.02 6.56 2.92
CA ASP A 120 -4.20 7.62 3.91
C ASP A 120 -5.53 7.50 4.67
N LYS A 121 -6.64 7.28 3.96
CA LYS A 121 -7.97 7.14 4.57
C LYS A 121 -8.05 5.96 5.54
N ILE A 122 -7.57 4.79 5.12
CA ILE A 122 -7.56 3.59 5.97
C ILE A 122 -6.59 3.78 7.15
N ALA A 123 -5.41 4.34 6.88
CA ALA A 123 -4.39 4.56 7.91
C ALA A 123 -4.87 5.52 8.99
N LYS A 124 -5.48 6.64 8.57
CA LYS A 124 -6.12 7.59 9.46
C LYS A 124 -7.17 6.92 10.32
N ARG A 125 -8.09 6.15 9.71
CA ARG A 125 -9.18 5.52 10.46
C ARG A 125 -8.67 4.47 11.44
N ALA A 126 -7.67 3.67 11.07
CA ALA A 126 -7.05 2.70 11.97
C ALA A 126 -6.33 3.39 13.14
N TYR A 127 -5.61 4.48 12.87
CA TYR A 127 -4.98 5.30 13.91
C TYR A 127 -6.01 5.90 14.88
N GLU A 128 -7.12 6.44 14.37
CA GLU A 128 -8.24 6.93 15.21
C GLU A 128 -8.86 5.85 16.10
N LYS A 129 -8.76 4.57 15.72
CA LYS A 129 -9.20 3.43 16.52
C LYS A 129 -8.14 2.93 17.51
N GLY A 130 -6.97 3.59 17.59
CA GLY A 130 -5.90 3.24 18.52
C GLY A 130 -4.98 2.12 18.05
N ILE A 131 -5.01 1.74 16.76
CA ILE A 131 -4.12 0.72 16.19
C ILE A 131 -2.78 1.35 15.85
N ASP A 132 -1.65 0.72 16.21
CA ASP A 132 -0.32 1.12 15.73
C ASP A 132 -0.28 0.99 14.21
N THR A 133 -0.36 2.13 13.52
CA THR A 133 -0.59 2.17 12.09
C THR A 133 0.50 2.95 11.37
N LEU A 134 1.01 2.37 10.28
CA LEU A 134 1.94 3.05 9.39
C LEU A 134 1.73 2.64 7.92
N VAL A 135 1.88 3.60 7.01
CA VAL A 135 1.88 3.37 5.56
C VAL A 135 3.31 3.10 5.10
N ASP A 136 3.56 1.92 4.54
CA ASP A 136 4.82 1.58 3.87
C ASP A 136 4.84 2.26 2.49
N GLU A 137 5.23 3.54 2.50
CA GLU A 137 5.30 4.39 1.30
C GLU A 137 6.11 3.75 0.17
N ASP A 138 7.12 2.92 0.50
CA ASP A 138 7.94 2.24 -0.50
C ASP A 138 7.11 1.26 -1.34
N LEU A 139 6.10 0.62 -0.77
CA LEU A 139 5.24 -0.37 -1.44
C LEU A 139 3.92 0.23 -1.97
N THR A 140 3.91 1.54 -2.20
CA THR A 140 2.78 2.23 -2.85
C THR A 140 3.08 2.49 -4.34
N GLN A 141 2.43 3.49 -4.95
CA GLN A 141 2.80 3.97 -6.29
C GLN A 141 4.27 4.39 -6.39
N PHE A 142 4.95 4.69 -5.29
CA PHE A 142 6.37 5.03 -5.30
C PHE A 142 7.30 3.84 -5.57
N PHE A 143 6.81 2.60 -5.41
CA PHE A 143 7.65 1.41 -5.54
C PHE A 143 8.41 1.37 -6.87
N GLN A 144 7.73 1.67 -7.98
CA GLN A 144 8.33 1.68 -9.32
C GLN A 144 9.47 2.69 -9.50
N MET A 145 9.57 3.70 -8.61
CA MET A 145 10.61 4.72 -8.64
C MET A 145 11.86 4.29 -7.85
N ILE A 146 11.71 3.43 -6.84
CA ILE A 146 12.75 3.20 -5.83
C ILE A 146 13.32 1.78 -5.80
N PHE A 147 12.60 0.76 -6.27
CA PHE A 147 13.03 -0.64 -6.09
C PHE A 147 14.31 -1.03 -6.86
N GLN A 148 14.73 -0.20 -7.81
CA GLN A 148 15.98 -0.35 -8.56
C GLN A 148 17.12 0.51 -7.99
N ASP A 149 16.86 1.28 -6.94
CA ASP A 149 17.92 2.04 -6.27
C ASP A 149 18.90 1.06 -5.62
N LYS A 150 20.20 1.37 -5.72
CA LYS A 150 21.28 0.55 -5.14
C LYS A 150 21.17 0.42 -3.62
N ASP A 151 20.54 1.39 -2.96
CA ASP A 151 20.40 1.45 -1.51
C ASP A 151 19.10 0.76 -1.05
N PHE A 152 18.26 0.29 -1.99
CA PHE A 152 16.98 -0.34 -1.68
C PHE A 152 17.15 -1.65 -0.90
N LYS A 153 16.39 -1.80 0.19
CA LYS A 153 16.37 -2.97 1.06
C LYS A 153 15.02 -3.66 1.01
N TYR A 154 15.03 -4.98 0.83
CA TYR A 154 13.81 -5.77 0.72
C TYR A 154 13.11 -6.00 2.06
N ASP A 155 13.86 -6.05 3.16
CA ASP A 155 13.42 -6.49 4.49
C ASP A 155 13.04 -5.36 5.45
N SER A 156 13.30 -4.12 5.07
CA SER A 156 13.06 -2.92 5.89
C SER A 156 12.48 -1.79 5.06
N TYR A 157 11.72 -0.91 5.70
CA TYR A 157 11.36 0.41 5.19
C TYR A 157 11.53 1.44 6.33
N PRO A 158 11.76 2.72 6.00
CA PRO A 158 12.03 3.24 4.66
C PRO A 158 13.34 2.71 4.07
N SER A 159 13.32 2.33 2.79
CA SER A 159 14.46 1.67 2.12
C SER A 159 15.41 2.66 1.48
N VAL A 160 14.87 3.76 0.98
CA VAL A 160 15.59 4.73 0.16
C VAL A 160 15.25 6.13 0.66
N ASN A 161 16.20 7.05 0.49
CA ASN A 161 15.95 8.46 0.75
C ASN A 161 14.91 9.05 -0.20
N PRO A 162 13.70 9.41 0.28
CA PRO A 162 12.67 9.96 -0.59
C PRO A 162 13.10 11.30 -1.19
N LYS A 163 14.09 12.01 -0.60
CA LYS A 163 14.66 13.22 -1.18
C LYS A 163 15.58 12.94 -2.38
N LYS A 164 16.13 11.72 -2.49
CA LYS A 164 17.06 11.34 -3.57
C LYS A 164 16.31 11.35 -4.89
N GLY A 165 16.73 12.24 -5.81
CA GLY A 165 16.12 12.35 -7.14
C GLY A 165 14.84 13.18 -7.20
N LEU A 166 14.32 13.71 -6.08
CA LEU A 166 13.21 14.66 -6.11
C LEU A 166 13.71 16.10 -6.29
N ASN A 167 13.03 16.85 -7.16
CA ASN A 167 13.21 18.29 -7.23
C ASN A 167 12.56 18.99 -6.02
N LYS A 168 12.82 20.30 -5.85
CA LYS A 168 12.32 21.07 -4.70
C LYS A 168 10.79 21.06 -4.58
N GLU A 169 10.07 21.11 -5.71
CA GLU A 169 8.61 21.15 -5.72
C GLU A 169 8.02 19.81 -5.30
N LEU A 170 8.51 18.71 -5.88
CA LEU A 170 8.09 17.35 -5.52
C LEU A 170 8.41 17.04 -4.05
N TRP A 171 9.57 17.49 -3.56
CA TRP A 171 9.92 17.35 -2.15
C TRP A 171 8.97 18.12 -1.23
N ARG A 172 8.60 19.36 -1.60
CA ARG A 172 7.62 20.14 -0.84
C ARG A 172 6.25 19.46 -0.83
N ASN A 173 5.80 18.95 -1.98
CA ASN A 173 4.53 18.23 -2.08
C ASN A 173 4.55 16.93 -1.27
N PHE A 174 5.68 16.22 -1.25
CA PHE A 174 5.88 15.04 -0.41
C PHE A 174 5.71 15.38 1.09
N LEU A 175 6.38 16.43 1.56
CA LEU A 175 6.27 16.87 2.96
C LEU A 175 4.85 17.35 3.32
N GLU A 176 4.20 18.12 2.43
CA GLU A 176 2.84 18.62 2.69
C GLU A 176 1.84 17.46 2.79
N ASN A 177 1.99 16.41 1.98
CA ASN A 177 1.11 15.23 2.05
C ASN A 177 1.26 14.44 3.36
N ARG A 178 2.34 14.63 4.12
CA ARG A 178 2.63 13.97 5.41
C ARG A 178 2.33 14.84 6.62
N LYS A 179 2.02 16.12 6.41
CA LYS A 179 1.79 17.09 7.48
C LYS A 179 0.59 16.66 8.33
N ASP A 180 0.79 16.61 9.65
CA ASP A 180 -0.22 16.21 10.65
C ASP A 180 -0.76 14.77 10.47
N LYS A 181 0.03 13.89 9.83
CA LYS A 181 -0.33 12.48 9.58
C LYS A 181 0.69 11.53 10.20
N PRO A 182 0.55 11.16 11.48
CA PRO A 182 1.52 10.31 12.18
C PRO A 182 1.76 8.95 11.52
N TRP A 183 0.76 8.41 10.82
CA TRP A 183 0.89 7.14 10.07
C TRP A 183 1.79 7.22 8.83
N PHE A 184 2.30 8.39 8.45
CA PHE A 184 3.36 8.54 7.45
C PHE A 184 4.73 8.88 8.06
N LEU A 185 4.83 9.01 9.39
CA LEU A 185 6.10 9.32 10.06
C LEU A 185 6.97 8.07 10.14
N GLN A 186 7.61 7.74 9.03
CA GLN A 186 8.64 6.71 8.96
C GLN A 186 9.93 7.22 9.59
N ASP A 187 10.58 6.39 10.41
CA ASP A 187 11.86 6.71 11.01
C ASP A 187 12.95 6.57 9.96
N PHE A 188 13.50 7.71 9.57
CA PHE A 188 14.61 7.77 8.65
C PHE A 188 15.90 8.06 9.42
N ASN A 189 16.43 7.03 10.08
CA ASN A 189 17.78 7.08 10.65
C ASN A 189 18.80 6.99 9.50
N TRP A 190 19.20 8.15 8.97
CA TRP A 190 20.31 8.29 8.01
C TRP A 190 21.60 8.61 8.74
#